data_AF-A0A415ZKP9-F1
#
_entry.id   AF-A0A415ZKP9-F1
#
_cell.length_a   1.000
_cell.length_b   1.000
_cell.length_c   1.000
_cell.angle_alpha   90.00
_cell.angle_beta   90.00
_cell.angle_gamma   90.00
#
_symmetry.space_group_name_H-M   'P 1'
#
loop_
_entity.id
_entity.type
_entity.pdbx_description
1 polymer ?
#
loop_
_entity_poly.entity_id
_entity_poly.type
_entity_poly.pdbx_seq_one_letter_code
_entity_poly.pdbx_strand_id
1 'polypeptide(L)'
;MLCLRRCGASARTARACLCCATRTRRTIQQSRYGCGRATCSRSAPSCMRMADWCSPYRWNPVSKMGAVYSRSVGVTKIMEANQHRTWAEIDLGAIEHNYRVICEQAQAPVLCVVKADAYGHGAVPVAKRLEQMDAPYFAVATIPEGVELREAGIETPILILGYVDEHDMDTAAQYGITVPVYDRETAELISAAAERTGKPVTVHYKLDTGMTRLGFPSWECEQTVQDILACSKLPGLISEGIFTHFAVADVPSGEEYTELQYKRFSDVCEGLQAAGLDLPLRHCANSGAIQTYEKMHCTMTRAGIILYGYRPDASVPPVLDLKPAMTVKARVVQVRDIPANTTISYGRTFETAEPTRMAVISMGYADGYLRTGSGKAQVLLGGVKAPVLGRICMDMCMVRIPEGVDVHRGDEVSVFGPEGWTAEDAADAAGTISYEVLCAISRRVPRFYR
;
A
#
# COMPACT_ATOMS: atom_id res chain seq x y z
N MET A 1 7.57 80.56 11.91
CA MET A 1 6.20 80.14 12.30
C MET A 1 6.37 78.93 13.23
N LEU A 2 6.40 79.11 14.55
CA LEU A 2 5.23 79.05 15.45
C LEU A 2 4.52 77.68 15.35
N CYS A 3 4.73 76.64 16.17
CA CYS A 3 5.22 76.45 17.56
C CYS A 3 4.13 76.42 18.67
N LEU A 4 4.34 75.51 19.65
CA LEU A 4 3.63 75.25 20.93
C LEU A 4 2.33 74.40 20.82
N ARG A 5 1.91 73.55 21.79
CA ARG A 5 2.49 73.03 23.07
C ARG A 5 1.77 71.75 23.60
N ARG A 6 2.53 70.83 24.25
CA ARG A 6 2.39 70.21 25.62
C ARG A 6 0.99 69.95 26.25
N CYS A 7 0.70 68.94 27.10
CA CYS A 7 1.41 67.86 27.86
C CYS A 7 0.36 66.74 28.18
N GLY A 8 0.60 65.55 28.75
CA GLY A 8 1.79 64.93 29.37
C GLY A 8 1.50 63.53 30.01
N ALA A 9 2.55 62.90 30.56
CA ALA A 9 2.67 61.74 31.49
C ALA A 9 1.68 60.53 31.51
N SER A 10 2.24 59.36 31.18
CA SER A 10 2.05 57.97 31.72
C SER A 10 0.91 57.61 32.71
N ALA A 11 0.22 56.46 32.46
CA ALA A 11 0.43 55.18 33.21
C ALA A 11 -0.59 54.04 32.89
N ARG A 12 -0.07 52.81 32.74
CA ARG A 12 -0.62 51.47 33.14
C ARG A 12 -1.95 50.86 32.57
N THR A 13 -1.81 49.56 32.23
CA THR A 13 -2.70 48.38 32.51
C THR A 13 -3.95 48.02 31.67
N ALA A 14 -4.10 46.68 31.49
CA ALA A 14 -5.31 45.85 31.23
C ALA A 14 -6.08 46.12 29.91
N ARG A 15 -6.47 45.16 29.05
CA ARG A 15 -6.74 43.70 29.10
C ARG A 15 -7.92 43.23 29.96
N ALA A 16 -8.98 42.79 29.25
CA ALA A 16 -10.07 41.87 29.64
C ALA A 16 -11.17 42.34 30.63
N CYS A 17 -12.41 42.33 30.13
CA CYS A 17 -13.69 42.07 30.80
C CYS A 17 -14.79 42.07 29.71
N LEU A 18 -15.98 41.45 29.77
CA LEU A 18 -16.61 40.35 30.52
C LEU A 18 -18.12 40.54 30.26
N CYS A 19 -18.85 39.51 29.83
CA CYS A 19 -20.32 39.45 29.89
C CYS A 19 -20.75 37.98 29.70
N CYS A 20 -21.79 37.46 30.35
CA CYS A 20 -22.23 37.65 31.73
C CYS A 20 -23.03 36.39 32.10
N ALA A 21 -22.79 35.78 33.26
CA ALA A 21 -23.46 34.54 33.67
C ALA A 21 -24.23 34.71 34.98
N THR A 22 -25.46 34.21 35.04
CA THR A 22 -26.32 34.25 36.23
C THR A 22 -26.39 32.88 36.93
N ARG A 23 -25.82 32.86 38.15
CA ARG A 23 -26.04 31.99 39.34
C ARG A 23 -27.11 30.87 39.23
N THR A 24 -26.89 29.68 39.79
CA THR A 24 -26.74 29.39 41.25
C THR A 24 -25.93 28.09 41.52
N ARG A 25 -24.95 28.07 42.46
CA ARG A 25 -25.01 27.53 43.86
C ARG A 25 -25.69 26.13 43.98
N ARG A 26 -25.16 25.10 44.68
CA ARG A 26 -24.28 25.10 45.89
C ARG A 26 -23.76 23.66 46.24
N THR A 27 -22.50 23.50 46.71
CA THR A 27 -22.00 22.53 47.77
C THR A 27 -22.17 20.98 47.61
N ILE A 28 -21.36 20.02 48.14
CA ILE A 28 -20.14 19.99 49.01
C ILE A 28 -19.38 18.63 48.93
N GLN A 29 -18.05 18.68 49.18
CA GLN A 29 -17.02 17.69 49.62
C GLN A 29 -17.15 16.13 49.59
N GLN A 30 -16.08 15.53 49.03
CA GLN A 30 -15.10 14.56 49.62
C GLN A 30 -15.34 13.05 49.84
N SER A 31 -14.19 12.35 49.69
CA SER A 31 -13.78 11.03 50.23
C SER A 31 -14.36 9.80 49.53
N ARG A 32 -13.72 8.62 49.49
CA ARG A 32 -12.31 8.11 49.41
C ARG A 32 -12.47 6.58 49.62
N TYR A 33 -11.62 5.77 48.96
CA TYR A 33 -11.44 4.32 49.18
C TYR A 33 -12.57 3.34 48.79
N GLY A 34 -12.15 2.10 48.48
CA GLY A 34 -12.96 0.90 48.75
C GLY A 34 -13.12 -0.10 47.60
N CYS A 35 -12.08 -0.86 47.27
CA CYS A 35 -12.25 -2.09 46.50
C CYS A 35 -12.82 -3.21 47.40
N GLY A 36 -13.80 -3.99 46.93
CA GLY A 36 -14.38 -5.10 47.69
C GLY A 36 -15.16 -6.09 46.82
N ARG A 37 -14.69 -7.34 46.76
CA ARG A 37 -15.38 -8.47 46.11
C ARG A 37 -16.40 -9.12 47.07
N ALA A 38 -17.56 -9.52 46.56
CA ALA A 38 -18.41 -10.58 47.12
C ALA A 38 -19.31 -11.12 45.99
N THR A 39 -19.04 -12.30 45.41
CA THR A 39 -19.42 -13.66 45.84
C THR A 39 -20.92 -13.96 45.82
N CYS A 40 -21.26 -14.85 44.88
CA CYS A 40 -22.52 -15.58 44.69
C CYS A 40 -23.14 -16.17 45.97
N SER A 41 -24.48 -16.15 46.06
CA SER A 41 -25.24 -17.21 46.73
C SER A 41 -26.66 -17.34 46.15
N ARG A 42 -27.23 -18.54 46.26
CA ARG A 42 -28.54 -18.95 45.71
C ARG A 42 -29.64 -18.80 46.77
N SER A 43 -30.85 -18.38 46.39
CA SER A 43 -32.11 -19.03 46.81
C SER A 43 -33.37 -18.36 46.21
N ALA A 44 -34.24 -19.18 45.62
CA ALA A 44 -35.68 -18.90 45.51
C ALA A 44 -36.37 -19.58 46.73
N PRO A 45 -37.69 -19.42 47.04
CA PRO A 45 -38.78 -19.74 46.10
C PRO A 45 -40.12 -18.96 46.30
N SER A 46 -41.16 -19.46 45.62
CA SER A 46 -42.61 -19.20 45.81
C SER A 46 -43.17 -17.88 45.24
N CYS A 47 -44.43 -17.79 44.81
CA CYS A 47 -45.37 -18.77 44.24
C CYS A 47 -46.59 -18.01 43.70
N MET A 48 -46.99 -18.22 42.44
CA MET A 48 -48.40 -18.42 42.06
C MET A 48 -48.50 -18.87 40.61
N ARG A 49 -49.49 -19.71 40.32
CA ARG A 49 -49.71 -20.35 39.01
C ARG A 49 -50.96 -19.76 38.36
N MET A 50 -50.98 -19.72 37.04
CA MET A 50 -52.15 -20.17 36.28
C MET A 50 -51.67 -21.00 35.09
N ALA A 51 -52.31 -22.15 34.91
CA ALA A 51 -52.18 -23.01 33.73
C ALA A 51 -53.23 -22.56 32.68
N ASP A 52 -53.36 -23.09 31.46
CA ASP A 52 -52.83 -24.28 30.80
C ASP A 52 -52.31 -23.88 29.39
N TRP A 53 -51.50 -24.68 28.68
CA TRP A 53 -51.94 -25.78 27.80
C TRP A 53 -50.80 -26.80 27.63
N CYS A 54 -51.14 -28.09 27.54
CA CYS A 54 -50.15 -29.18 27.59
C CYS A 54 -49.51 -29.58 26.24
N SER A 55 -48.24 -29.98 26.35
CA SER A 55 -47.47 -30.88 25.45
C SER A 55 -48.01 -32.34 25.57
N PRO A 56 -47.45 -33.44 24.97
CA PRO A 56 -46.03 -33.71 24.69
C PRO A 56 -45.70 -34.54 23.42
N TYR A 57 -44.40 -34.79 23.19
CA TYR A 57 -43.74 -36.12 23.06
C TYR A 57 -42.30 -35.89 22.54
N ARG A 58 -41.29 -35.79 23.42
CA ARG A 58 -40.38 -36.86 23.93
C ARG A 58 -39.41 -37.47 22.89
N TRP A 59 -38.12 -37.43 23.28
CA TRP A 59 -36.93 -37.96 22.60
C TRP A 59 -36.80 -39.49 22.65
N ASN A 60 -36.18 -40.12 21.63
CA ASN A 60 -34.82 -40.70 21.76
C ASN A 60 -34.19 -41.12 20.39
N PRO A 61 -32.86 -41.39 20.32
CA PRO A 61 -32.08 -41.41 19.06
C PRO A 61 -31.78 -42.83 18.52
N VAL A 62 -31.15 -42.94 17.31
CA VAL A 62 -30.05 -43.90 16.97
C VAL A 62 -29.53 -43.76 15.51
N SER A 63 -28.19 -43.81 15.38
CA SER A 63 -27.27 -44.15 14.25
C SER A 63 -27.55 -43.96 12.73
N LYS A 64 -26.51 -43.43 12.05
CA LYS A 64 -25.89 -43.85 10.76
C LYS A 64 -26.76 -44.41 9.60
N MET A 65 -26.82 -43.64 8.50
CA MET A 65 -26.74 -43.99 7.05
C MET A 65 -27.41 -42.84 6.28
N GLY A 66 -27.00 -42.39 5.10
CA GLY A 66 -25.87 -42.72 4.22
C GLY A 66 -25.68 -41.58 3.21
N ALA A 67 -24.70 -41.69 2.30
CA ALA A 67 -24.38 -40.61 1.37
C ALA A 67 -25.56 -40.22 0.44
N VAL A 68 -25.83 -38.92 0.32
CA VAL A 68 -26.55 -38.37 -0.84
C VAL A 68 -25.51 -37.74 -1.75
N TYR A 69 -25.32 -38.37 -2.90
CA TYR A 69 -24.36 -37.96 -3.92
C TYR A 69 -24.60 -36.53 -4.42
N SER A 70 -23.49 -35.85 -4.66
CA SER A 70 -23.29 -34.87 -5.73
C SER A 70 -24.39 -34.88 -6.81
N ARG A 71 -25.07 -33.74 -6.95
CA ARG A 71 -25.55 -33.28 -8.26
C ARG A 71 -24.79 -32.03 -8.63
N SER A 72 -23.64 -32.25 -9.25
CA SER A 72 -22.90 -31.25 -10.03
C SER A 72 -23.81 -30.69 -11.13
N VAL A 73 -24.33 -29.49 -10.91
CA VAL A 73 -24.81 -28.57 -11.94
C VAL A 73 -23.88 -27.36 -11.83
N GLY A 74 -23.12 -26.94 -12.83
CA GLY A 74 -23.09 -27.34 -14.22
C GLY A 74 -22.36 -26.23 -14.95
N VAL A 75 -21.04 -26.41 -15.13
CA VAL A 75 -20.12 -25.51 -15.85
C VAL A 75 -20.34 -24.02 -15.58
N THR A 76 -19.74 -23.51 -14.49
CA THR A 76 -19.37 -22.10 -14.45
C THR A 76 -18.34 -21.88 -15.56
N LYS A 77 -18.79 -21.47 -16.74
CA LYS A 77 -17.88 -21.06 -17.82
C LYS A 77 -17.19 -19.80 -17.29
N ILE A 78 -15.95 -19.95 -16.81
CA ILE A 78 -15.11 -18.83 -16.39
C ILE A 78 -15.09 -17.88 -17.58
N MET A 79 -15.66 -16.68 -17.42
CA MET A 79 -15.70 -15.72 -18.51
C MET A 79 -14.28 -15.29 -18.80
N GLU A 80 -13.84 -15.53 -20.04
CA GLU A 80 -12.52 -15.13 -20.50
C GLU A 80 -12.33 -13.62 -20.34
N ALA A 81 -11.13 -13.22 -19.91
CA ALA A 81 -10.73 -11.84 -19.83
C ALA A 81 -10.90 -11.17 -21.20
N ASN A 82 -11.57 -10.01 -21.24
CA ASN A 82 -11.92 -9.33 -22.48
C ASN A 82 -11.85 -7.81 -22.32
N GLN A 83 -11.78 -7.11 -23.45
CA GLN A 83 -11.67 -5.65 -23.53
C GLN A 83 -13.03 -4.96 -23.75
N HIS A 84 -14.15 -5.60 -23.39
CA HIS A 84 -15.51 -5.07 -23.61
C HIS A 84 -15.93 -3.97 -22.62
N ARG A 85 -15.18 -3.81 -21.52
CA ARG A 85 -15.43 -2.79 -20.50
C ARG A 85 -14.17 -1.98 -20.23
N THR A 86 -13.39 -2.38 -19.23
CA THR A 86 -12.20 -1.67 -18.76
C THR A 86 -11.10 -2.70 -18.55
N TRP A 87 -9.89 -2.42 -19.00
CA TRP A 87 -8.73 -3.33 -18.93
C TRP A 87 -7.45 -2.54 -18.71
N ALA A 88 -6.40 -3.23 -18.27
CA ALA A 88 -5.04 -2.69 -18.20
C ALA A 88 -4.16 -3.42 -19.24
N GLU A 89 -3.44 -2.66 -20.05
CA GLU A 89 -2.32 -3.15 -20.86
C GLU A 89 -1.03 -2.94 -20.10
N ILE A 90 -0.26 -4.02 -19.94
CA ILE A 90 1.00 -4.08 -19.20
C ILE A 90 2.10 -4.37 -20.22
N ASP A 91 2.97 -3.40 -20.41
CA ASP A 91 4.12 -3.46 -21.31
C ASP A 91 5.31 -4.10 -20.57
N LEU A 92 5.56 -5.38 -20.83
CA LEU A 92 6.70 -6.07 -20.23
C LEU A 92 8.02 -5.54 -20.78
N GLY A 93 8.07 -5.10 -22.04
CA GLY A 93 9.23 -4.47 -22.64
C GLY A 93 9.64 -3.15 -21.97
N ALA A 94 8.66 -2.37 -21.50
CA ALA A 94 8.90 -1.19 -20.66
C ALA A 94 9.53 -1.58 -19.31
N ILE A 95 9.04 -2.65 -18.66
CA ILE A 95 9.64 -3.18 -17.42
C ILE A 95 11.06 -3.68 -17.65
N GLU A 96 11.33 -4.39 -18.76
CA GLU A 96 12.69 -4.80 -19.12
C GLU A 96 13.62 -3.59 -19.33
N HIS A 97 13.15 -2.56 -20.04
CA HIS A 97 13.90 -1.31 -20.25
C HIS A 97 14.22 -0.65 -18.92
N ASN A 98 13.22 -0.47 -18.05
CA ASN A 98 13.39 0.12 -16.73
C ASN A 98 14.40 -0.67 -15.89
N TYR A 99 14.28 -2.00 -15.85
CA TYR A 99 15.20 -2.85 -15.09
C TYR A 99 16.66 -2.70 -15.57
N ARG A 100 16.91 -2.66 -16.90
CA ARG A 100 18.25 -2.40 -17.44
C ARG A 100 18.80 -1.04 -17.01
N VAL A 101 18.03 0.04 -17.17
CA VAL A 101 18.41 1.39 -16.74
C VAL A 101 18.69 1.47 -15.23
N ILE A 102 17.93 0.75 -14.43
CA ILE A 102 18.12 0.67 -12.97
C ILE A 102 19.41 -0.10 -12.62
N CYS A 103 19.70 -1.21 -13.33
CA CYS A 103 20.95 -1.96 -13.16
C CYS A 103 22.19 -1.17 -13.62
N GLU A 104 22.06 -0.29 -14.62
CA GLU A 104 23.14 0.60 -15.05
C GLU A 104 23.44 1.69 -14.01
N GLN A 105 22.42 2.21 -13.32
CA GLN A 105 22.57 3.18 -12.23
C GLN A 105 23.05 2.53 -10.91
N ALA A 106 22.56 1.33 -10.60
CA ALA A 106 22.84 0.65 -9.36
C ALA A 106 24.27 0.07 -9.32
N GLN A 107 25.03 0.46 -8.29
CA GLN A 107 26.40 -0.05 -8.05
C GLN A 107 26.41 -1.43 -7.34
N ALA A 108 25.26 -2.08 -7.25
CA ALA A 108 25.05 -3.36 -6.58
C ALA A 108 23.80 -4.08 -7.16
N PRO A 109 23.69 -5.41 -7.01
CA PRO A 109 22.52 -6.19 -7.44
C PRO A 109 21.18 -5.56 -7.03
N VAL A 110 20.17 -5.67 -7.90
CA VAL A 110 18.86 -5.03 -7.73
C VAL A 110 17.82 -6.06 -7.30
N LEU A 111 17.39 -6.00 -6.04
CA LEU A 111 16.22 -6.74 -5.59
C LEU A 111 14.95 -6.06 -6.12
N CYS A 112 14.12 -6.85 -6.82
CA CYS A 112 12.92 -6.38 -7.51
C CYS A 112 11.68 -6.48 -6.60
N VAL A 113 11.09 -5.34 -6.23
CA VAL A 113 9.94 -5.30 -5.31
C VAL A 113 8.63 -5.46 -6.09
N VAL A 114 8.04 -6.65 -6.03
CA VAL A 114 6.83 -7.07 -6.76
C VAL A 114 5.59 -7.29 -5.86
N LYS A 115 5.63 -6.78 -4.63
CA LYS A 115 4.46 -6.71 -3.71
C LYS A 115 3.26 -5.98 -4.34
N ALA A 116 2.09 -6.13 -3.70
CA ALA A 116 0.82 -5.53 -4.11
C ALA A 116 0.50 -5.84 -5.58
N ASP A 117 0.60 -7.11 -5.96
CA ASP A 117 0.41 -7.59 -7.33
C ASP A 117 1.30 -6.87 -8.36
N ALA A 118 2.62 -6.78 -8.09
CA ALA A 118 3.57 -5.92 -8.80
C ALA A 118 3.06 -4.48 -8.98
N TYR A 119 2.63 -3.85 -7.88
CA TYR A 119 2.03 -2.51 -7.88
C TYR A 119 0.84 -2.44 -8.86
N GLY A 120 0.00 -3.47 -8.88
CA GLY A 120 -1.14 -3.63 -9.79
C GLY A 120 -0.81 -4.08 -11.22
N HIS A 121 0.46 -4.35 -11.57
CA HIS A 121 0.84 -4.82 -12.91
C HIS A 121 0.68 -6.32 -13.13
N GLY A 122 0.54 -7.13 -12.07
CA GLY A 122 0.53 -8.59 -12.13
C GLY A 122 1.84 -9.20 -11.63
N ALA A 123 1.86 -9.71 -10.40
CA ALA A 123 3.09 -10.22 -9.77
C ALA A 123 3.76 -11.35 -10.58
N VAL A 124 3.00 -12.37 -10.96
CA VAL A 124 3.54 -13.56 -11.66
C VAL A 124 4.15 -13.22 -13.03
N PRO A 125 3.47 -12.51 -13.97
CA PRO A 125 4.06 -12.22 -15.27
C PRO A 125 5.27 -11.27 -15.19
N VAL A 126 5.25 -10.31 -14.27
CA VAL A 126 6.37 -9.41 -14.03
C VAL A 126 7.57 -10.15 -13.43
N ALA A 127 7.35 -10.97 -12.40
CA ALA A 127 8.43 -11.77 -11.79
C ALA A 127 9.04 -12.74 -12.81
N LYS A 128 8.24 -13.46 -13.59
CA LYS A 128 8.75 -14.34 -14.65
C LYS A 128 9.58 -13.61 -15.70
N ARG A 129 9.19 -12.38 -16.06
CA ARG A 129 9.97 -11.58 -17.01
C ARG A 129 11.30 -11.14 -16.40
N LEU A 130 11.31 -10.72 -15.16
CA LEU A 130 12.52 -10.27 -14.46
C LEU A 130 13.47 -11.45 -14.13
N GLU A 131 12.94 -12.64 -13.83
CA GLU A 131 13.71 -13.87 -13.64
C GLU A 131 14.43 -14.29 -14.94
N GLN A 132 13.78 -14.13 -16.10
CA GLN A 132 14.41 -14.29 -17.42
C GLN A 132 15.50 -13.24 -17.74
N MET A 133 15.65 -12.22 -16.89
CA MET A 133 16.70 -11.20 -16.95
C MET A 133 17.71 -11.36 -15.79
N ASP A 134 17.77 -12.56 -15.19
CA ASP A 134 18.65 -12.89 -14.07
C ASP A 134 18.46 -11.97 -12.85
N ALA A 135 17.20 -11.57 -12.57
CA ALA A 135 16.87 -10.82 -11.36
C ALA A 135 17.31 -11.60 -10.10
N PRO A 136 18.22 -11.04 -9.27
CA PRO A 136 18.92 -11.79 -8.22
C PRO A 136 18.05 -12.09 -7.00
N TYR A 137 16.98 -11.32 -6.80
CA TYR A 137 16.11 -11.41 -5.63
C TYR A 137 14.78 -10.70 -5.93
N PHE A 138 13.67 -11.27 -5.46
CA PHE A 138 12.35 -10.61 -5.42
C PHE A 138 11.96 -10.21 -4.01
N ALA A 139 11.08 -9.22 -3.88
CA ALA A 139 10.46 -8.94 -2.58
C ALA A 139 8.97 -8.63 -2.65
N VAL A 140 8.24 -9.22 -1.71
CA VAL A 140 6.79 -9.11 -1.54
C VAL A 140 6.46 -8.59 -0.13
N ALA A 141 5.18 -8.36 0.17
CA ALA A 141 4.75 -7.87 1.48
C ALA A 141 4.25 -8.99 2.41
N THR A 142 3.77 -10.10 1.86
CA THR A 142 3.06 -11.16 2.60
C THR A 142 3.44 -12.56 2.12
N ILE A 143 3.25 -13.58 2.97
CA ILE A 143 3.52 -14.98 2.61
C ILE A 143 2.65 -15.46 1.43
N PRO A 144 1.34 -15.17 1.35
CA PRO A 144 0.54 -15.54 0.17
C PRO A 144 1.06 -15.01 -1.17
N GLU A 145 1.62 -13.80 -1.24
CA GLU A 145 2.26 -13.29 -2.46
C GLU A 145 3.52 -14.08 -2.81
N GLY A 146 4.31 -14.50 -1.81
CA GLY A 146 5.51 -15.31 -2.02
C GLY A 146 5.17 -16.74 -2.47
N VAL A 147 4.11 -17.31 -1.90
CA VAL A 147 3.55 -18.61 -2.30
C VAL A 147 3.01 -18.56 -3.74
N GLU A 148 2.27 -17.52 -4.12
CA GLU A 148 1.78 -17.34 -5.50
C GLU A 148 2.92 -17.34 -6.53
N LEU A 149 4.04 -16.68 -6.23
CA LEU A 149 5.23 -16.71 -7.08
C LEU A 149 5.87 -18.11 -7.15
N ARG A 150 5.99 -18.81 -6.00
CA ARG A 150 6.54 -20.18 -5.95
C ARG A 150 5.66 -21.19 -6.69
N GLU A 151 4.34 -21.16 -6.50
CA GLU A 151 3.38 -22.00 -7.22
C GLU A 151 3.36 -21.70 -8.73
N ALA A 152 3.67 -20.46 -9.12
CA ALA A 152 3.88 -20.11 -10.53
C ALA A 152 5.23 -20.59 -11.11
N GLY A 153 6.15 -21.11 -10.28
CA GLY A 153 7.44 -21.64 -10.70
C GLY A 153 8.61 -20.65 -10.65
N ILE A 154 8.51 -19.57 -9.87
CA ILE A 154 9.65 -18.67 -9.61
C ILE A 154 10.63 -19.38 -8.66
N GLU A 155 11.90 -19.48 -9.06
CA GLU A 155 13.00 -20.09 -8.29
C GLU A 155 13.88 -19.02 -7.61
N THR A 156 13.98 -17.81 -8.17
CA THR A 156 14.71 -16.67 -7.56
C THR A 156 14.34 -16.48 -6.08
N PRO A 157 15.28 -16.15 -5.18
CA PRO A 157 15.00 -15.88 -3.76
C PRO A 157 13.91 -14.80 -3.55
N ILE A 158 13.06 -14.98 -2.54
CA ILE A 158 11.93 -14.07 -2.25
C ILE A 158 12.00 -13.60 -0.80
N LEU A 159 12.08 -12.28 -0.58
CA LEU A 159 12.10 -11.65 0.74
C LEU A 159 10.75 -11.03 1.09
N ILE A 160 10.24 -11.32 2.28
CA ILE A 160 9.15 -10.54 2.89
C ILE A 160 9.70 -9.24 3.49
N LEU A 161 9.13 -8.09 3.13
CA LEU A 161 9.58 -6.78 3.65
C LEU A 161 8.85 -6.33 4.93
N GLY A 162 7.78 -7.03 5.31
CA GLY A 162 6.80 -6.64 6.32
C GLY A 162 6.67 -7.60 7.49
N TYR A 163 5.46 -7.67 8.03
CA TYR A 163 5.07 -8.61 9.09
C TYR A 163 4.87 -10.03 8.53
N VAL A 164 5.18 -11.05 9.33
CA VAL A 164 4.83 -12.45 9.09
C VAL A 164 4.14 -12.96 10.34
N ASP A 165 2.92 -13.49 10.20
CA ASP A 165 2.17 -14.10 11.31
C ASP A 165 2.81 -15.46 11.68
N GLU A 166 2.78 -15.84 12.96
CA GLU A 166 3.30 -17.14 13.43
C GLU A 166 2.69 -18.30 12.63
N HIS A 167 1.40 -18.20 12.30
CA HIS A 167 0.67 -19.23 11.54
C HIS A 167 1.18 -19.40 10.10
N ASP A 168 1.84 -18.38 9.53
CA ASP A 168 2.42 -18.44 8.18
C ASP A 168 3.92 -18.82 8.17
N MET A 169 4.59 -18.89 9.33
CA MET A 169 6.04 -19.16 9.39
C MET A 169 6.42 -20.58 8.95
N ASP A 170 5.59 -21.58 9.28
CA ASP A 170 5.78 -22.96 8.78
C ASP A 170 5.65 -23.00 7.24
N THR A 171 4.77 -22.19 6.66
CA THR A 171 4.61 -22.02 5.21
C THR A 171 5.85 -21.35 4.61
N ALA A 172 6.37 -20.29 5.24
CA ALA A 172 7.60 -19.61 4.81
C ALA A 172 8.79 -20.58 4.71
N ALA A 173 8.98 -21.40 5.75
CA ALA A 173 10.00 -22.45 5.80
C ALA A 173 9.78 -23.52 4.70
N GLN A 174 8.54 -23.95 4.49
CA GLN A 174 8.21 -24.96 3.48
C GLN A 174 8.50 -24.49 2.05
N TYR A 175 8.21 -23.23 1.73
CA TYR A 175 8.38 -22.63 0.40
C TYR A 175 9.73 -21.95 0.15
N GLY A 176 10.65 -21.94 1.14
CA GLY A 176 11.94 -21.28 0.99
C GLY A 176 11.78 -19.78 0.74
N ILE A 177 10.97 -19.12 1.57
CA ILE A 177 10.74 -17.67 1.55
C ILE A 177 11.56 -17.05 2.68
N THR A 178 12.40 -16.07 2.33
CA THR A 178 13.21 -15.31 3.29
C THR A 178 12.32 -14.34 4.07
N VAL A 179 12.48 -14.31 5.39
CA VAL A 179 11.64 -13.50 6.28
C VAL A 179 12.45 -12.46 7.06
N PRO A 180 11.85 -11.32 7.46
CA PRO A 180 12.55 -10.29 8.20
C PRO A 180 12.50 -10.58 9.69
N VAL A 181 13.64 -10.39 10.37
CA VAL A 181 13.71 -10.40 11.84
C VAL A 181 13.88 -8.95 12.30
N TYR A 182 12.94 -8.45 13.09
CA TYR A 182 12.91 -7.05 13.55
C TYR A 182 12.89 -6.89 15.08
N ASP A 183 12.71 -7.99 15.81
CA ASP A 183 12.87 -8.11 17.25
C ASP A 183 13.21 -9.56 17.61
N ARG A 184 13.45 -9.80 18.90
CA ARG A 184 13.82 -11.12 19.43
C ARG A 184 12.65 -12.12 19.41
N GLU A 185 11.43 -11.68 19.69
CA GLU A 185 10.23 -12.53 19.70
C GLU A 185 10.01 -13.14 18.31
N THR A 186 10.09 -12.32 17.27
CA THR A 186 10.04 -12.74 15.86
C THR A 186 11.13 -13.75 15.53
N ALA A 187 12.36 -13.55 16.01
CA ALA A 187 13.46 -14.50 15.80
C ALA A 187 13.19 -15.86 16.46
N GLU A 188 12.67 -15.87 17.69
CA GLU A 188 12.33 -17.09 18.44
C GLU A 188 11.15 -17.84 17.78
N LEU A 189 10.14 -17.13 17.26
CA LEU A 189 9.02 -17.72 16.52
C LEU A 189 9.47 -18.36 15.20
N ILE A 190 10.32 -17.69 14.41
CA ILE A 190 10.85 -18.22 13.15
C ILE A 190 11.75 -19.43 13.42
N SER A 191 12.58 -19.38 14.47
CA SER A 191 13.43 -20.51 14.89
C SER A 191 12.58 -21.72 15.28
N ALA A 192 11.50 -21.53 16.04
CA ALA A 192 10.55 -22.59 16.36
C ALA A 192 9.87 -23.17 15.10
N ALA A 193 9.52 -22.35 14.10
CA ALA A 193 9.00 -22.83 12.81
C ALA A 193 10.03 -23.66 12.02
N ALA A 194 11.29 -23.24 12.04
CA ALA A 194 12.39 -23.98 11.40
C ALA A 194 12.60 -25.35 12.05
N GLU A 195 12.56 -25.43 13.39
CA GLU A 195 12.63 -26.70 14.14
C GLU A 195 11.40 -27.58 13.90
N ARG A 196 10.17 -27.02 13.93
CA ARG A 196 8.93 -27.77 13.67
C ARG A 196 8.89 -28.40 12.28
N THR A 197 9.33 -27.66 11.27
CA THR A 197 9.30 -28.11 9.87
C THR A 197 10.54 -28.92 9.46
N GLY A 198 11.59 -28.91 10.27
CA GLY A 198 12.89 -29.51 9.94
C GLY A 198 13.61 -28.83 8.77
N LYS A 199 13.20 -27.59 8.41
CA LYS A 199 13.77 -26.81 7.31
C LYS A 199 14.37 -25.52 7.87
N PRO A 200 15.62 -25.17 7.54
CA PRO A 200 16.17 -23.89 7.95
C PRO A 200 15.47 -22.74 7.22
N VAL A 201 15.37 -21.59 7.88
CA VAL A 201 14.73 -20.38 7.37
C VAL A 201 15.77 -19.29 7.19
N THR A 202 15.87 -18.77 5.96
CA THR A 202 16.71 -17.61 5.65
C THR A 202 16.10 -16.34 6.22
N VAL A 203 16.91 -15.53 6.91
CA VAL A 203 16.47 -14.31 7.59
C VAL A 203 17.29 -13.09 7.21
N HIS A 204 16.59 -11.96 7.09
CA HIS A 204 17.20 -10.63 6.96
C HIS A 204 16.85 -9.78 8.19
N TYR A 205 17.87 -9.27 8.90
CA TYR A 205 17.63 -8.37 10.04
C TYR A 205 17.14 -7.02 9.55
N LYS A 206 16.08 -6.50 10.14
CA LYS A 206 15.51 -5.20 9.79
C LYS A 206 15.84 -4.19 10.88
N LEU A 207 16.44 -3.07 10.50
CA LEU A 207 16.74 -1.95 11.38
C LEU A 207 15.74 -0.81 11.18
N ASP A 208 15.28 -0.23 12.28
CA ASP A 208 14.67 1.09 12.26
C ASP A 208 15.76 2.16 12.47
N THR A 209 15.99 2.96 11.43
CA THR A 209 16.96 4.05 11.43
C THR A 209 16.34 5.43 11.59
N GLY A 210 15.02 5.51 11.71
CA GLY A 210 14.26 6.76 11.79
C GLY A 210 12.86 6.69 11.16
N MET A 211 12.57 5.66 10.36
CA MET A 211 11.25 5.50 9.76
C MET A 211 10.14 5.24 10.80
N THR A 212 10.49 4.76 11.99
CA THR A 212 9.58 4.51 13.13
C THR A 212 8.40 3.63 12.72
N ARG A 213 8.72 2.49 12.09
CA ARG A 213 7.74 1.57 11.47
C ARG A 213 7.93 0.10 11.85
N LEU A 214 9.15 -0.43 11.70
CA LEU A 214 9.47 -1.85 11.96
C LEU A 214 10.98 -2.07 11.85
N GLY A 215 11.59 -2.61 12.90
CA GLY A 215 13.02 -2.97 12.94
C GLY A 215 13.64 -2.76 14.32
N PHE A 216 14.82 -3.34 14.54
CA PHE A 216 15.62 -3.10 15.75
C PHE A 216 16.01 -1.61 15.86
N PRO A 217 15.99 -1.01 17.06
CA PRO A 217 16.19 0.42 17.27
C PRO A 217 17.66 0.85 17.15
N SER A 218 18.11 1.17 15.93
CA SER A 218 19.53 1.48 15.63
C SER A 218 20.12 2.70 16.36
N TRP A 219 19.31 3.52 17.04
CA TRP A 219 19.80 4.60 17.92
C TRP A 219 20.44 4.05 19.21
N GLU A 220 20.22 2.78 19.55
CA GLU A 220 20.91 2.03 20.60
C GLU A 220 21.82 0.98 19.94
N CYS A 221 22.83 1.46 19.20
CA CYS A 221 23.67 0.63 18.32
C CYS A 221 24.30 -0.58 19.02
N GLU A 222 24.95 -0.42 20.17
CA GLU A 222 25.59 -1.51 20.90
C GLU A 222 24.58 -2.59 21.33
N GLN A 223 23.43 -2.18 21.88
CA GLN A 223 22.37 -3.10 22.29
C GLN A 223 21.76 -3.83 21.07
N THR A 224 21.49 -3.09 19.99
CA THR A 224 21.01 -3.66 18.71
C THR A 224 21.96 -4.71 18.15
N VAL A 225 23.28 -4.45 18.21
CA VAL A 225 24.32 -5.42 17.81
C VAL A 225 24.24 -6.67 18.68
N GLN A 226 24.14 -6.54 20.02
CA GLN A 226 24.00 -7.69 20.92
C GLN A 226 22.70 -8.49 20.68
N ASP A 227 21.57 -7.82 20.45
CA ASP A 227 20.28 -8.46 20.22
C ASP A 227 20.28 -9.26 18.91
N ILE A 228 20.83 -8.70 17.83
CA ILE A 228 20.99 -9.41 16.55
C ILE A 228 21.98 -10.59 16.69
N LEU A 229 23.09 -10.42 17.42
CA LEU A 229 24.04 -11.51 17.74
C LEU A 229 23.47 -12.60 18.66
N ALA A 230 22.40 -12.31 19.40
CA ALA A 230 21.65 -13.31 20.14
C ALA A 230 20.69 -14.06 19.21
N CYS A 231 19.97 -13.31 18.34
CA CYS A 231 19.06 -13.88 17.35
C CYS A 231 19.78 -14.78 16.33
N SER A 232 20.98 -14.43 15.87
CA SER A 232 21.74 -15.22 14.88
C SER A 232 22.26 -16.57 15.40
N LYS A 233 22.17 -16.82 16.71
CA LYS A 233 22.54 -18.09 17.35
C LYS A 233 21.35 -19.03 17.55
N LEU A 234 20.14 -18.62 17.20
CA LEU A 234 18.94 -19.45 17.33
C LEU A 234 18.94 -20.59 16.29
N PRO A 235 18.50 -21.81 16.66
CA PRO A 235 18.55 -22.95 15.77
C PRO A 235 17.68 -22.76 14.53
N GLY A 236 18.15 -23.28 13.38
CA GLY A 236 17.40 -23.25 12.13
C GLY A 236 17.39 -21.91 11.38
N LEU A 237 17.95 -20.83 11.93
CA LEU A 237 18.06 -19.55 11.20
C LEU A 237 19.32 -19.50 10.32
N ILE A 238 19.17 -19.03 9.08
CA ILE A 238 20.29 -18.68 8.19
C ILE A 238 20.34 -17.15 8.09
N SER A 239 21.31 -16.55 8.77
CA SER A 239 21.54 -15.10 8.78
C SER A 239 22.14 -14.64 7.44
N GLU A 240 21.33 -14.19 6.49
CA GLU A 240 21.78 -13.82 5.13
C GLU A 240 22.00 -12.30 4.96
N GLY A 241 21.16 -11.48 5.58
CA GLY A 241 21.15 -10.04 5.27
C GLY A 241 20.73 -9.12 6.39
N ILE A 242 20.86 -7.82 6.12
CA ILE A 242 20.42 -6.73 6.99
C ILE A 242 19.96 -5.52 6.16
N PHE A 243 18.87 -4.89 6.58
CA PHE A 243 18.24 -3.80 5.83
C PHE A 243 17.56 -2.75 6.68
N THR A 244 17.49 -1.54 6.13
CA THR A 244 16.61 -0.48 6.61
C THR A 244 15.82 0.11 5.44
N HIS A 245 14.98 1.11 5.68
CA HIS A 245 14.29 1.85 4.63
C HIS A 245 14.34 3.34 4.92
N PHE A 246 14.80 4.12 3.95
CA PHE A 246 14.80 5.57 4.05
C PHE A 246 13.38 6.13 4.05
N ALA A 247 13.18 7.20 4.83
CA ALA A 247 11.91 7.89 4.98
C ALA A 247 11.71 9.01 3.95
N VAL A 248 12.80 9.59 3.41
CA VAL A 248 12.79 10.81 2.59
C VAL A 248 13.97 10.87 1.60
N ALA A 249 14.39 9.72 1.06
CA ALA A 249 15.48 9.64 0.07
C ALA A 249 15.04 9.96 -1.36
N ASP A 250 13.81 10.43 -1.52
CA ASP A 250 13.10 10.73 -2.77
C ASP A 250 13.04 12.23 -3.10
N VAL A 251 13.45 13.12 -2.17
CA VAL A 251 13.52 14.58 -2.39
C VAL A 251 14.85 15.18 -1.88
N PRO A 252 15.43 16.19 -2.55
CA PRO A 252 16.71 16.79 -2.12
C PRO A 252 16.70 17.39 -0.70
N SER A 253 15.55 17.92 -0.25
CA SER A 253 15.38 18.44 1.12
C SER A 253 15.47 17.36 2.20
N GLY A 254 15.48 16.08 1.83
CA GLY A 254 15.63 14.94 2.74
C GLY A 254 17.06 14.46 2.97
N GLU A 255 18.07 15.08 2.34
CA GLU A 255 19.48 14.64 2.38
C GLU A 255 19.99 14.45 3.82
N GLU A 256 19.91 15.49 4.67
CA GLU A 256 20.42 15.45 6.05
C GLU A 256 19.83 14.27 6.86
N TYR A 257 18.53 14.01 6.70
CA TYR A 257 17.86 12.92 7.40
C TYR A 257 18.22 11.55 6.80
N THR A 258 18.38 11.48 5.48
CA THR A 258 18.79 10.26 4.77
C THR A 258 20.22 9.86 5.15
N GLU A 259 21.14 10.83 5.26
CA GLU A 259 22.50 10.63 5.79
C GLU A 259 22.50 10.14 7.25
N LEU A 260 21.65 10.71 8.11
CA LEU A 260 21.48 10.24 9.49
C LEU A 260 20.98 8.79 9.55
N GLN A 261 20.00 8.43 8.71
CA GLN A 261 19.52 7.06 8.59
C GLN A 261 20.61 6.11 8.08
N TYR A 262 21.41 6.56 7.09
CA TYR A 262 22.50 5.78 6.52
C TYR A 262 23.62 5.55 7.54
N LYS A 263 24.02 6.58 8.28
CA LYS A 263 25.02 6.45 9.35
C LYS A 263 24.59 5.41 10.38
N ARG A 264 23.35 5.49 10.89
CA ARG A 264 22.80 4.50 11.84
C ARG A 264 22.80 3.07 11.28
N PHE A 265 22.54 2.91 9.98
CA PHE A 265 22.62 1.62 9.30
C PHE A 265 24.06 1.09 9.24
N SER A 266 25.01 1.94 8.83
CA SER A 266 26.44 1.59 8.73
C SER A 266 27.03 1.22 10.09
N ASP A 267 26.78 2.05 11.12
CA ASP A 267 27.30 1.85 12.48
C ASP A 267 26.92 0.45 13.03
N VAL A 268 25.68 0.00 12.81
CA VAL A 268 25.23 -1.34 13.23
C VAL A 268 25.85 -2.44 12.36
N CYS A 269 25.96 -2.25 11.04
CA CYS A 269 26.60 -3.22 10.16
C CYS A 269 28.08 -3.44 10.51
N GLU A 270 28.81 -2.34 10.78
CA GLU A 270 30.21 -2.36 11.22
C GLU A 270 30.35 -3.01 12.60
N GLY A 271 29.43 -2.72 13.54
CA GLY A 271 29.39 -3.36 14.86
C GLY A 271 29.17 -4.88 14.80
N LEU A 272 28.26 -5.35 13.94
CA LEU A 272 28.04 -6.79 13.70
C LEU A 272 29.28 -7.46 13.08
N GLN A 273 29.89 -6.83 12.08
CA GLN A 273 31.10 -7.35 11.43
C GLN A 273 32.27 -7.42 12.43
N ALA A 274 32.47 -6.39 13.24
CA ALA A 274 33.51 -6.36 14.29
C ALA A 274 33.27 -7.43 15.38
N ALA A 275 32.02 -7.79 15.64
CA ALA A 275 31.64 -8.87 16.54
C ALA A 275 31.64 -10.28 15.90
N GLY A 276 32.06 -10.39 14.62
CA GLY A 276 32.23 -11.67 13.93
C GLY A 276 31.00 -12.19 13.17
N LEU A 277 29.94 -11.38 13.02
CA LEU A 277 28.80 -11.69 12.14
C LEU A 277 28.86 -10.81 10.87
N ASP A 278 29.49 -11.31 9.82
CA ASP A 278 29.44 -10.68 8.49
C ASP A 278 28.18 -11.13 7.75
N LEU A 279 27.40 -10.16 7.27
CA LEU A 279 26.14 -10.38 6.55
C LEU A 279 26.33 -9.95 5.09
N PRO A 280 26.31 -10.89 4.12
CA PRO A 280 26.64 -10.59 2.74
C PRO A 280 25.64 -9.62 2.08
N LEU A 281 24.35 -9.65 2.44
CA LEU A 281 23.31 -8.81 1.85
C LEU A 281 22.94 -7.62 2.76
N ARG A 282 23.69 -6.52 2.65
CA ARG A 282 23.42 -5.23 3.28
C ARG A 282 22.69 -4.32 2.30
N HIS A 283 21.47 -3.88 2.62
CA HIS A 283 20.66 -3.09 1.68
C HIS A 283 19.80 -2.00 2.33
N CYS A 284 20.11 -0.72 2.09
CA CYS A 284 19.28 0.41 2.56
C CYS A 284 18.56 1.16 1.42
N ALA A 285 19.19 1.27 0.24
CA ALA A 285 18.65 2.00 -0.90
C ALA A 285 17.28 1.48 -1.37
N ASN A 286 16.30 2.40 -1.40
CA ASN A 286 15.02 2.25 -2.09
C ASN A 286 15.08 2.99 -3.44
N SER A 287 13.97 3.07 -4.17
CA SER A 287 13.92 3.72 -5.49
C SER A 287 14.49 5.15 -5.56
N GLY A 288 14.30 5.98 -4.53
CA GLY A 288 14.87 7.35 -4.49
C GLY A 288 16.37 7.35 -4.23
N ALA A 289 16.82 6.50 -3.31
CA ALA A 289 18.24 6.35 -3.02
C ALA A 289 19.05 5.73 -4.16
N ILE A 290 18.44 4.83 -4.97
CA ILE A 290 19.06 4.30 -6.20
C ILE A 290 19.38 5.43 -7.18
N GLN A 291 18.54 6.46 -7.26
CA GLN A 291 18.71 7.58 -8.20
C GLN A 291 19.74 8.61 -7.73
N THR A 292 19.93 8.77 -6.42
CA THR A 292 20.60 9.97 -5.85
C THR A 292 21.81 9.67 -4.97
N TYR A 293 21.87 8.49 -4.34
CA TYR A 293 22.82 8.21 -3.25
C TYR A 293 23.65 6.95 -3.52
N GLU A 294 24.52 6.99 -4.53
CA GLU A 294 25.35 5.85 -4.96
C GLU A 294 26.15 5.19 -3.82
N LYS A 295 26.69 6.01 -2.89
CA LYS A 295 27.40 5.53 -1.70
C LYS A 295 26.54 4.68 -0.74
N MET A 296 25.21 4.72 -0.88
CA MET A 296 24.24 3.98 -0.07
C MET A 296 23.71 2.71 -0.77
N HIS A 297 24.28 2.32 -1.91
CA HIS A 297 23.90 1.09 -2.60
C HIS A 297 24.33 -0.19 -1.86
N CYS A 298 25.30 -0.09 -0.95
CA CYS A 298 25.80 -1.20 -0.12
C CYS A 298 26.15 -2.45 -0.96
N THR A 299 25.61 -3.63 -0.64
CA THR A 299 25.82 -4.87 -1.43
C THR A 299 24.57 -5.34 -2.17
N MET A 300 23.42 -4.67 -1.97
CA MET A 300 22.20 -4.87 -2.76
C MET A 300 21.30 -3.63 -2.66
N THR A 301 20.59 -3.28 -3.74
CA THR A 301 19.60 -2.20 -3.79
C THR A 301 18.18 -2.75 -3.89
N ARG A 302 17.14 -1.93 -3.67
CA ARG A 302 15.73 -2.36 -3.79
C ARG A 302 14.91 -1.42 -4.66
N ALA A 303 14.61 -1.86 -5.88
CA ALA A 303 13.80 -1.11 -6.84
C ALA A 303 12.31 -1.47 -6.71
N GLY A 304 11.46 -0.46 -6.55
CA GLY A 304 10.00 -0.59 -6.55
C GLY A 304 9.38 0.19 -7.70
N ILE A 305 8.81 1.36 -7.40
CA ILE A 305 8.06 2.20 -8.36
C ILE A 305 8.80 2.46 -9.70
N ILE A 306 10.12 2.55 -9.67
CA ILE A 306 10.96 2.80 -10.85
C ILE A 306 10.98 1.63 -11.84
N LEU A 307 10.77 0.38 -11.40
CA LEU A 307 10.57 -0.77 -12.31
C LEU A 307 9.34 -0.59 -13.20
N TYR A 308 8.34 0.12 -12.69
CA TYR A 308 7.05 0.36 -13.33
C TYR A 308 7.00 1.66 -14.13
N GLY A 309 8.12 2.38 -14.20
CA GLY A 309 8.28 3.56 -15.05
C GLY A 309 7.97 4.90 -14.39
N TYR A 310 7.82 4.94 -13.07
CA TYR A 310 7.36 6.12 -12.34
C TYR A 310 8.37 6.58 -11.28
N ARG A 311 8.35 7.88 -11.00
CA ARG A 311 9.28 8.50 -10.04
C ARG A 311 8.86 8.23 -8.59
N PRO A 312 9.82 8.21 -7.64
CA PRO A 312 9.52 8.15 -6.20
C PRO A 312 8.68 9.34 -5.73
N ASP A 313 9.07 10.55 -6.15
CA ASP A 313 8.33 11.79 -5.93
C ASP A 313 8.25 12.57 -7.26
N ALA A 314 7.06 13.11 -7.59
CA ALA A 314 6.81 13.78 -8.87
C ALA A 314 7.37 15.20 -8.95
N SER A 315 7.70 15.82 -7.80
CA SER A 315 8.32 17.16 -7.72
C SER A 315 9.80 17.14 -8.12
N VAL A 316 10.45 15.97 -8.08
CA VAL A 316 11.83 15.79 -8.53
C VAL A 316 11.85 15.50 -10.05
N PRO A 317 12.65 16.23 -10.85
CA PRO A 317 12.79 15.96 -12.27
C PRO A 317 13.23 14.50 -12.56
N PRO A 318 12.87 13.91 -13.71
CA PRO A 318 13.33 12.57 -14.07
C PRO A 318 14.86 12.47 -14.09
N VAL A 319 15.41 11.58 -13.26
CA VAL A 319 16.84 11.25 -13.18
C VAL A 319 17.21 10.12 -14.16
N LEU A 320 16.27 9.18 -14.37
CA LEU A 320 16.45 7.99 -15.20
C LEU A 320 15.45 8.01 -16.37
N ASP A 321 15.86 7.51 -17.54
CA ASP A 321 14.99 7.29 -18.70
C ASP A 321 14.07 6.09 -18.46
N LEU A 322 12.98 6.31 -17.72
CA LEU A 322 12.02 5.29 -17.33
C LEU A 322 10.73 5.40 -18.14
N LYS A 323 10.13 4.26 -18.47
CA LYS A 323 8.95 4.11 -19.32
C LYS A 323 7.78 3.56 -18.52
N PRO A 324 6.67 4.31 -18.34
CA PRO A 324 5.46 3.82 -17.67
C PRO A 324 4.94 2.53 -18.30
N ALA A 325 4.85 1.47 -17.50
CA ALA A 325 4.52 0.13 -17.98
C ALA A 325 3.01 -0.15 -18.10
N MET A 326 2.15 0.61 -17.43
CA MET A 326 0.70 0.40 -17.41
C MET A 326 -0.04 1.46 -18.24
N THR A 327 -0.94 1.01 -19.10
CA THR A 327 -1.99 1.82 -19.74
C THR A 327 -3.36 1.26 -19.38
N VAL A 328 -4.18 2.03 -18.66
CA VAL A 328 -5.55 1.63 -18.31
C VAL A 328 -6.54 2.22 -19.30
N LYS A 329 -7.37 1.36 -19.88
CA LYS A 329 -8.30 1.70 -20.95
C LYS A 329 -9.74 1.32 -20.60
N ALA A 330 -10.69 2.07 -21.14
CA ALA A 330 -12.13 1.86 -20.95
C ALA A 330 -12.88 2.01 -22.28
N ARG A 331 -14.14 1.56 -22.31
CA ARG A 331 -15.05 1.76 -23.44
C ARG A 331 -15.99 2.94 -23.20
N VAL A 332 -16.28 3.69 -24.26
CA VAL A 332 -17.41 4.63 -24.28
C VAL A 332 -18.72 3.84 -24.25
N VAL A 333 -19.50 4.02 -23.18
CA VAL A 333 -20.80 3.36 -22.96
C VAL A 333 -21.91 4.08 -23.73
N GLN A 334 -21.89 5.42 -23.69
CA GLN A 334 -22.92 6.27 -24.29
C GLN A 334 -22.35 7.64 -24.62
N VAL A 335 -22.73 8.20 -25.76
CA VAL A 335 -22.51 9.61 -26.11
C VAL A 335 -23.83 10.37 -25.97
N ARG A 336 -23.77 11.59 -25.45
CA ARG A 336 -24.94 12.39 -25.08
C ARG A 336 -24.70 13.88 -25.35
N ASP A 337 -25.70 14.53 -25.92
CA ASP A 337 -25.79 15.99 -25.94
C ASP A 337 -26.57 16.45 -24.70
N ILE A 338 -25.96 17.35 -23.93
CA ILE A 338 -26.47 17.83 -22.64
C ILE A 338 -26.81 19.31 -22.78
N PRO A 339 -28.06 19.76 -22.54
CA PRO A 339 -28.43 21.17 -22.58
C PRO A 339 -27.69 22.01 -21.54
N ALA A 340 -27.56 23.32 -21.79
CA ALA A 340 -27.07 24.27 -20.79
C ALA A 340 -27.91 24.22 -19.49
N ASN A 341 -27.29 24.60 -18.37
CA ASN A 341 -27.85 24.56 -17.00
C ASN A 341 -28.29 23.14 -16.55
N THR A 342 -27.64 22.09 -17.06
CA THR A 342 -27.84 20.70 -16.61
C THR A 342 -26.75 20.29 -15.64
N THR A 343 -27.14 19.81 -14.46
CA THR A 343 -26.19 19.30 -13.46
C THR A 343 -25.81 17.83 -13.69
N ILE A 344 -24.52 17.51 -13.54
CA ILE A 344 -23.96 16.18 -13.82
C ILE A 344 -23.51 15.47 -12.54
N SER A 345 -23.82 14.17 -12.46
CA SER A 345 -23.42 13.25 -11.38
C SER A 345 -23.99 13.54 -9.97
N TYR A 346 -23.62 12.70 -9.01
CA TYR A 346 -24.04 12.75 -7.62
C TYR A 346 -23.66 14.07 -6.94
N GLY A 347 -24.61 14.63 -6.17
CA GLY A 347 -24.40 15.89 -5.45
C GLY A 347 -24.33 17.12 -6.36
N ARG A 348 -24.61 16.99 -7.66
CA ARG A 348 -24.73 18.10 -8.62
C ARG A 348 -23.50 19.03 -8.61
N THR A 349 -22.30 18.47 -8.46
CA THR A 349 -21.05 19.24 -8.27
C THR A 349 -20.48 19.83 -9.56
N PHE A 350 -21.14 19.61 -10.69
CA PHE A 350 -20.83 20.24 -11.98
C PHE A 350 -22.15 20.61 -12.66
N GLU A 351 -22.19 21.77 -13.29
CA GLU A 351 -23.30 22.25 -14.10
C GLU A 351 -22.76 22.76 -15.45
N THR A 352 -23.41 22.39 -16.55
CA THR A 352 -23.01 22.82 -17.90
C THR A 352 -23.37 24.28 -18.12
N ALA A 353 -22.39 25.16 -18.33
CA ALA A 353 -22.66 26.57 -18.69
C ALA A 353 -23.33 26.71 -20.08
N GLU A 354 -23.08 25.77 -20.97
CA GLU A 354 -23.49 25.77 -22.38
C GLU A 354 -23.85 24.35 -22.85
N PRO A 355 -24.52 24.17 -24.01
CA PRO A 355 -24.75 22.85 -24.59
C PRO A 355 -23.44 22.07 -24.72
N THR A 356 -23.37 20.89 -24.10
CA THR A 356 -22.12 20.13 -23.92
C THR A 356 -22.29 18.71 -24.48
N ARG A 357 -21.44 18.32 -25.44
CA ARG A 357 -21.31 16.91 -25.89
C ARG A 357 -20.46 16.15 -24.86
N MET A 358 -20.96 15.00 -24.40
CA MET A 358 -20.41 14.25 -23.27
C MET A 358 -20.40 12.74 -23.55
N ALA A 359 -19.33 12.05 -23.14
CA ALA A 359 -19.29 10.60 -23.10
C ALA A 359 -19.49 10.08 -21.66
N VAL A 360 -20.16 8.94 -21.52
CA VAL A 360 -20.11 8.09 -20.32
C VAL A 360 -19.11 6.99 -20.59
N ILE A 361 -18.10 6.84 -19.73
CA ILE A 361 -17.06 5.81 -19.88
C ILE A 361 -17.19 4.74 -18.81
N SER A 362 -16.76 3.52 -19.13
CA SER A 362 -17.07 2.32 -18.34
C SER A 362 -16.18 2.08 -17.12
N MET A 363 -15.53 3.11 -16.57
CA MET A 363 -14.64 3.00 -15.42
C MET A 363 -15.06 3.92 -14.28
N GLY A 364 -15.03 3.41 -13.04
CA GLY A 364 -15.28 4.17 -11.83
C GLY A 364 -14.32 3.80 -10.70
N TYR A 365 -14.65 4.24 -9.47
CA TYR A 365 -13.75 4.06 -8.33
C TYR A 365 -13.64 2.61 -7.84
N ALA A 366 -14.57 1.71 -8.17
CA ALA A 366 -14.44 0.28 -7.87
C ALA A 366 -13.51 -0.46 -8.85
N ASP A 367 -13.11 0.20 -9.93
CA ASP A 367 -12.11 -0.26 -10.90
C ASP A 367 -10.72 0.33 -10.63
N GLY A 368 -10.65 1.38 -9.79
CA GLY A 368 -9.41 2.06 -9.39
C GLY A 368 -9.31 3.54 -9.77
N TYR A 369 -10.28 4.10 -10.50
CA TYR A 369 -10.22 5.52 -10.88
C TYR A 369 -10.65 6.41 -9.69
N LEU A 370 -9.67 7.01 -9.02
CA LEU A 370 -9.82 7.56 -7.67
C LEU A 370 -10.90 8.64 -7.57
N ARG A 371 -11.90 8.40 -6.71
CA ARG A 371 -13.03 9.32 -6.51
C ARG A 371 -12.61 10.71 -6.03
N THR A 372 -11.49 10.83 -5.34
CA THR A 372 -10.87 12.10 -4.90
C THR A 372 -10.49 13.01 -6.07
N GLY A 373 -10.18 12.44 -7.25
CA GLY A 373 -9.92 13.20 -8.49
C GLY A 373 -11.16 13.79 -9.17
N SER A 374 -12.37 13.63 -8.60
CA SER A 374 -13.61 14.15 -9.18
C SER A 374 -13.53 15.65 -9.51
N GLY A 375 -13.76 16.03 -10.77
CA GLY A 375 -13.70 17.42 -11.24
C GLY A 375 -12.30 17.99 -11.49
N LYS A 376 -11.24 17.19 -11.29
CA LYS A 376 -9.85 17.52 -11.64
C LYS A 376 -9.24 16.55 -12.64
N ALA A 377 -9.59 15.27 -12.51
CA ALA A 377 -9.07 14.19 -13.34
C ALA A 377 -9.56 14.28 -14.78
N GLN A 378 -8.77 13.71 -15.68
CA GLN A 378 -9.01 13.71 -17.12
C GLN A 378 -8.78 12.30 -17.68
N VAL A 379 -9.16 12.11 -18.93
CA VAL A 379 -8.86 10.92 -19.75
C VAL A 379 -8.42 11.40 -21.14
N LEU A 380 -7.96 10.50 -22.01
CA LEU A 380 -7.79 10.80 -23.44
C LEU A 380 -8.92 10.17 -24.27
N LEU A 381 -9.62 11.01 -25.03
CA LEU A 381 -10.57 10.62 -26.07
C LEU A 381 -9.97 11.00 -27.43
N GLY A 382 -9.76 10.03 -28.33
CA GLY A 382 -9.12 10.27 -29.63
C GLY A 382 -7.71 10.88 -29.51
N GLY A 383 -6.98 10.58 -28.43
CA GLY A 383 -5.68 11.18 -28.11
C GLY A 383 -5.74 12.57 -27.45
N VAL A 384 -6.93 13.18 -27.31
CA VAL A 384 -7.11 14.53 -26.77
C VAL A 384 -7.59 14.50 -25.32
N LYS A 385 -7.03 15.35 -24.47
CA LYS A 385 -7.41 15.50 -23.05
C LYS A 385 -8.88 15.89 -22.89
N ALA A 386 -9.61 15.07 -22.14
CA ALA A 386 -11.04 15.16 -21.89
C ALA A 386 -11.32 15.21 -20.38
N PRO A 387 -11.81 16.33 -19.81
CA PRO A 387 -12.02 16.46 -18.37
C PRO A 387 -13.24 15.68 -17.87
N VAL A 388 -13.12 15.11 -16.67
CA VAL A 388 -14.22 14.44 -15.96
C VAL A 388 -15.23 15.47 -15.45
N LEU A 389 -16.50 15.27 -15.78
CA LEU A 389 -17.61 16.13 -15.41
C LEU A 389 -18.34 15.59 -14.16
N GLY A 390 -18.27 16.35 -13.08
CA GLY A 390 -18.89 16.00 -11.80
C GLY A 390 -18.13 14.89 -11.06
N ARG A 391 -18.85 14.11 -10.25
CA ARG A 391 -18.27 13.02 -9.46
C ARG A 391 -18.05 11.75 -10.27
N ILE A 392 -16.92 11.09 -10.04
CA ILE A 392 -16.66 9.71 -10.46
C ILE A 392 -17.60 8.78 -9.67
N CYS A 393 -18.33 7.91 -10.37
CA CYS A 393 -19.25 6.93 -9.77
C CYS A 393 -18.53 5.59 -9.52
N MET A 394 -19.25 4.59 -9.00
CA MET A 394 -18.65 3.29 -8.65
C MET A 394 -18.09 2.57 -9.89
N ASP A 395 -18.83 2.55 -10.99
CA ASP A 395 -18.53 1.75 -12.18
C ASP A 395 -18.37 2.56 -13.48
N MET A 396 -18.59 3.87 -13.42
CA MET A 396 -18.59 4.79 -14.59
C MET A 396 -18.20 6.21 -14.17
N CYS A 397 -17.78 7.02 -15.14
CA CYS A 397 -17.75 8.47 -14.99
C CYS A 397 -18.16 9.16 -16.31
N MET A 398 -18.41 10.46 -16.22
CA MET A 398 -18.80 11.32 -17.34
C MET A 398 -17.62 12.18 -17.73
N VAL A 399 -17.36 12.33 -19.03
CA VAL A 399 -16.25 13.13 -19.56
C VAL A 399 -16.74 14.04 -20.69
N ARG A 400 -16.21 15.26 -20.77
CA ARG A 400 -16.49 16.17 -21.89
C ARG A 400 -15.82 15.63 -23.16
N ILE A 401 -16.56 15.54 -24.26
CA ILE A 401 -15.94 15.24 -25.56
C ILE A 401 -15.24 16.52 -26.05
N PRO A 402 -13.94 16.48 -26.39
CA PRO A 402 -13.24 17.65 -26.90
C PRO A 402 -13.79 18.10 -28.27
N GLU A 403 -13.66 19.38 -28.58
CA GLU A 403 -14.09 19.91 -29.88
C GLU A 403 -13.30 19.28 -31.04
N GLY A 404 -13.97 18.98 -32.15
CA GLY A 404 -13.38 18.33 -33.31
C GLY A 404 -13.11 16.82 -33.16
N VAL A 405 -13.21 16.25 -31.95
CA VAL A 405 -13.09 14.81 -31.73
C VAL A 405 -14.44 14.15 -31.93
N ASP A 406 -14.53 13.25 -32.91
CA ASP A 406 -15.71 12.40 -33.06
C ASP A 406 -15.61 11.15 -32.21
N VAL A 407 -16.70 10.80 -31.53
CA VAL A 407 -16.75 9.76 -30.50
C VAL A 407 -18.06 9.00 -30.62
N HIS A 408 -17.96 7.68 -30.60
CA HIS A 408 -19.04 6.71 -30.71
C HIS A 408 -19.07 5.76 -29.50
N ARG A 409 -20.18 5.03 -29.35
CA ARG A 409 -20.27 3.94 -28.38
C ARG A 409 -19.36 2.78 -28.81
N GLY A 410 -18.57 2.27 -27.89
CA GLY A 410 -17.60 1.20 -28.12
C GLY A 410 -16.17 1.70 -28.38
N ASP A 411 -16.00 3.00 -28.61
CA ASP A 411 -14.68 3.61 -28.78
C ASP A 411 -13.82 3.44 -27.53
N GLU A 412 -12.52 3.39 -27.75
CA GLU A 412 -11.51 3.26 -26.71
C GLU A 412 -11.19 4.61 -26.06
N VAL A 413 -11.00 4.58 -24.76
CA VAL A 413 -10.62 5.72 -23.93
C VAL A 413 -9.40 5.33 -23.13
N SER A 414 -8.30 6.08 -23.24
CA SER A 414 -7.17 5.91 -22.32
C SER A 414 -7.49 6.66 -21.04
N VAL A 415 -7.66 5.95 -19.93
CA VAL A 415 -7.97 6.55 -18.62
C VAL A 415 -6.71 7.10 -17.98
N PHE A 416 -5.59 6.37 -18.11
CA PHE A 416 -4.24 6.89 -17.98
C PHE A 416 -3.22 5.97 -18.67
N GLY A 417 -2.07 6.50 -19.04
CA GLY A 417 -0.96 5.76 -19.66
C GLY A 417 0.29 6.63 -19.85
N PRO A 418 1.32 6.15 -20.57
CA PRO A 418 2.54 6.93 -20.82
C PRO A 418 2.28 8.20 -21.67
N GLU A 419 1.22 8.19 -22.49
CA GLU A 419 0.88 9.30 -23.37
C GLU A 419 -0.14 10.23 -22.72
N GLY A 420 0.19 11.53 -22.69
CA GLY A 420 -0.73 12.65 -22.42
C GLY A 420 -1.26 12.78 -20.98
N TRP A 421 -1.76 11.71 -20.38
CA TRP A 421 -2.32 11.69 -19.03
C TRP A 421 -1.83 10.45 -18.28
N THR A 422 -0.86 10.63 -17.40
CA THR A 422 -0.12 9.58 -16.70
C THR A 422 -0.74 9.21 -15.34
N ALA A 423 -0.22 8.17 -14.69
CA ALA A 423 -0.59 7.89 -13.29
C ALA A 423 -0.08 8.97 -12.32
N GLU A 424 0.94 9.76 -12.69
CA GLU A 424 1.37 10.95 -11.94
C GLU A 424 0.34 12.09 -12.09
N ASP A 425 -0.11 12.41 -13.32
CA ASP A 425 -1.20 13.39 -13.54
C ASP A 425 -2.50 13.00 -12.79
N ALA A 426 -2.83 11.71 -12.79
CA ALA A 426 -3.98 11.17 -12.07
C ALA A 426 -3.82 11.26 -10.55
N ALA A 427 -2.59 11.09 -10.04
CA ALA A 427 -2.26 11.20 -8.63
C ALA A 427 -2.34 12.66 -8.15
N ASP A 428 -1.78 13.60 -8.90
CA ASP A 428 -1.87 15.05 -8.64
C ASP A 428 -3.32 15.52 -8.63
N ALA A 429 -4.13 15.06 -9.59
CA ALA A 429 -5.56 15.36 -9.63
C ALA A 429 -6.31 14.82 -8.40
N ALA A 430 -5.90 13.66 -7.89
CA ALA A 430 -6.49 13.02 -6.70
C ALA A 430 -5.90 13.52 -5.37
N GLY A 431 -4.77 14.23 -5.37
CA GLY A 431 -4.04 14.67 -4.18
C GLY A 431 -3.28 13.53 -3.48
N THR A 432 -2.63 12.66 -4.25
CA THR A 432 -1.89 11.47 -3.77
C THR A 432 -0.64 11.22 -4.63
N ILE A 433 -0.05 10.03 -4.54
CA ILE A 433 1.13 9.57 -5.29
C ILE A 433 0.79 8.49 -6.32
N SER A 434 1.60 8.38 -7.38
CA SER A 434 1.44 7.40 -8.47
C SER A 434 1.31 5.95 -7.99
N TYR A 435 2.01 5.61 -6.89
CA TYR A 435 1.91 4.33 -6.19
C TYR A 435 0.45 3.94 -5.86
N GLU A 436 -0.34 4.87 -5.31
CA GLU A 436 -1.74 4.59 -4.94
C GLU A 436 -2.60 4.40 -6.19
N VAL A 437 -2.42 5.23 -7.22
CA VAL A 437 -3.17 5.12 -8.50
C VAL A 437 -2.97 3.75 -9.15
N LEU A 438 -1.73 3.26 -9.19
CA LEU A 438 -1.40 1.96 -9.78
C LEU A 438 -1.94 0.79 -8.93
N CYS A 439 -1.76 0.85 -7.60
CA CYS A 439 -2.27 -0.18 -6.69
C CYS A 439 -3.81 -0.19 -6.57
N ALA A 440 -4.49 0.92 -6.88
CA ALA A 440 -5.95 1.02 -6.85
C ALA A 440 -6.63 0.24 -7.98
N ILE A 441 -5.92 -0.14 -9.06
CA ILE A 441 -6.49 -0.89 -10.18
C ILE A 441 -6.95 -2.27 -9.71
N SER A 442 -8.27 -2.43 -9.55
CA SER A 442 -8.81 -3.56 -8.81
C SER A 442 -8.78 -4.86 -9.62
N ARG A 443 -8.99 -6.01 -8.95
CA ARG A 443 -9.11 -7.33 -9.61
C ARG A 443 -10.26 -7.42 -10.63
N ARG A 444 -11.16 -6.43 -10.69
CA ARG A 444 -12.21 -6.32 -11.73
C ARG A 444 -11.66 -5.90 -13.10
N VAL A 445 -10.48 -5.31 -13.14
CA VAL A 445 -9.81 -4.85 -14.37
C VAL A 445 -8.85 -5.95 -14.83
N PRO A 446 -9.15 -6.72 -15.89
CA PRO A 446 -8.22 -7.70 -16.43
C PRO A 446 -6.94 -7.03 -16.93
N ARG A 447 -5.79 -7.68 -16.69
CA ARG A 447 -4.50 -7.31 -17.26
C ARG A 447 -4.25 -8.10 -18.54
N PHE A 448 -3.73 -7.42 -19.55
CA PHE A 448 -3.22 -7.99 -20.80
C PHE A 448 -1.74 -7.62 -20.93
N TYR A 449 -0.90 -8.60 -21.24
CA TYR A 449 0.56 -8.42 -21.28
C TYR A 449 1.01 -8.36 -22.74
N ARG A 450 1.95 -7.46 -23.03
CA ARG A 450 2.61 -7.31 -24.33
C ARG A 450 4.13 -7.26 -24.17
#